data_AF-A0A521I652-F1
#
_entry.id   AF-A0A521I652-F1
#
_cell.length_a   1.000
_cell.length_b   1.000
_cell.length_c   1.000
_cell.angle_alpha   90.00
_cell.angle_beta   90.00
_cell.angle_gamma   90.00
#
_symmetry.space_group_name_H-M   'P 1'
#
loop_
_entity.id
_entity.type
_entity.pdbx_description
1 polymer ?
#
loop_
_entity_poly.entity_id
_entity_poly.type
_entity_poly.pdbx_seq_one_letter_code
_entity_poly.pdbx_strand_id
1 'polypeptide(L)'
;LPGFMGPDSAKWIGDHALTPKDAGMLGSYAMIGMMLGALVAGTLGDLIGRRKVMLGAIAWFSIGMAVTAMMETVTAFGIWRFITGLGVGALAGTTGAMAAEFAPPGKKNLATAFTYTGIPLGSLLSALLAIFLLPIIGWRGMFLIGALPLITLLPLAIWKLPESVAWLASRGRLDEARRVSERTGVPIPETEVKPEQSAALNAADARAGWAGLFTVYLVPAIIIGFVSAFCLLLVYSLNTWLPKIMLPIMGPKGSLALLLVLNAGAILGTLIGSRLADRRGPQPIVALGFLVGALAMGAVGLIAANIDVPAVAKPGEVQQLAEVGTMVVLLLLATIATVGLGTSGTQCLIYGLAANYYRTNVRGAGVAWTAAFGRIGGIVGPVFGAFLAVTFAGELHSIFYVLGGISLVGLVLTLIIPKSKAQAVSKSLAPTTAPAAAVPAGKSRLYGTIMAVVDHTGNKLTRERVSEFVSLTGQRLQLVYLAPEHVMAAEVGENDKAIDPKHVANLQQYVNEVNGLGVPAEGQILTATLFDRGRAVVDLAERLKCDLIILNTEEGGQRAKAELAQEVAKQNPQMAVLVARSTR
;
A
#
# COMPACT_ATOMS: atom_id res chain seq x y z
N LEU A 1 6.64 -27.45 -14.83
CA LEU A 1 5.62 -28.06 -15.72
C LEU A 1 5.69 -29.60 -15.71
N PRO A 2 6.83 -30.28 -15.95
CA PRO A 2 6.86 -31.76 -15.97
C PRO A 2 6.54 -32.45 -14.62
N GLY A 3 6.93 -31.84 -13.49
CA GLY A 3 6.62 -32.40 -12.15
C GLY A 3 5.27 -32.00 -11.55
N PHE A 4 4.46 -31.18 -12.24
CA PHE A 4 3.22 -30.59 -11.70
C PHE A 4 1.95 -31.01 -12.45
N MET A 5 2.06 -31.81 -13.51
CA MET A 5 0.92 -32.12 -14.39
C MET A 5 0.47 -33.59 -14.32
N GLY A 6 1.11 -34.41 -13.48
CA GLY A 6 0.62 -35.75 -13.12
C GLY A 6 0.81 -36.81 -14.22
N PRO A 7 0.33 -38.05 -14.00
CA PRO A 7 0.54 -39.18 -14.91
C PRO A 7 -0.03 -38.96 -16.32
N ASP A 8 -1.20 -38.35 -16.45
CA ASP A 8 -1.83 -38.04 -17.74
C ASP A 8 -1.04 -37.02 -18.56
N SER A 9 -0.25 -36.17 -17.89
CA SER A 9 0.65 -35.28 -18.59
C SER A 9 1.83 -36.00 -19.20
N ALA A 10 2.31 -37.10 -18.60
CA ALA A 10 3.37 -37.90 -19.19
C ALA A 10 2.89 -38.55 -20.49
N LYS A 11 1.61 -38.97 -20.53
CA LYS A 11 0.96 -39.41 -21.77
C LYS A 11 0.82 -38.26 -22.79
N TRP A 12 0.26 -37.11 -22.41
CA TRP A 12 0.13 -35.97 -23.32
C TRP A 12 1.49 -35.41 -23.81
N ILE A 13 2.50 -35.41 -22.94
CA ILE A 13 3.90 -35.07 -23.23
C ILE A 13 4.53 -36.11 -24.16
N GLY A 14 4.26 -37.40 -23.95
CA GLY A 14 4.70 -38.49 -24.80
C GLY A 14 4.07 -38.44 -26.19
N ASP A 15 2.75 -38.26 -26.25
CA ASP A 15 1.97 -38.13 -27.50
C ASP A 15 2.43 -36.93 -28.35
N HIS A 16 2.95 -35.87 -27.72
CA HIS A 16 3.43 -34.65 -28.38
C HIS A 16 4.96 -34.50 -28.39
N ALA A 17 5.72 -35.51 -27.93
CA ALA A 17 7.17 -35.49 -27.82
C ALA A 17 7.76 -34.21 -27.20
N LEU A 18 7.12 -33.68 -26.14
CA LEU A 18 7.49 -32.40 -25.53
C LEU A 18 8.87 -32.45 -24.87
N THR A 19 9.78 -31.58 -25.29
CA THR A 19 11.11 -31.46 -24.69
C THR A 19 11.09 -30.60 -23.42
N PRO A 20 12.09 -30.70 -22.52
CA PRO A 20 12.24 -29.78 -21.40
C PRO A 20 12.30 -28.30 -21.80
N LYS A 21 12.81 -28.02 -23.01
CA LYS A 21 12.84 -26.68 -23.61
C LYS A 21 11.43 -26.16 -23.90
N ASP A 22 10.56 -27.00 -24.47
CA ASP A 22 9.16 -26.63 -24.76
C ASP A 22 8.39 -26.35 -23.47
N ALA A 23 8.59 -27.17 -22.43
CA ALA A 23 8.01 -26.93 -21.13
C ALA A 23 8.49 -25.60 -20.50
N GLY A 24 9.74 -25.22 -20.71
CA GLY A 24 10.28 -23.91 -20.31
C GLY A 24 9.58 -22.76 -21.04
N MET A 25 9.48 -22.86 -22.37
CA MET A 25 8.80 -21.86 -23.22
C MET A 25 7.34 -21.65 -22.84
N LEU A 26 6.59 -22.72 -22.58
CA LEU A 26 5.19 -22.65 -22.14
C LEU A 26 5.02 -21.89 -20.82
N GLY A 27 5.98 -22.02 -19.90
CA GLY A 27 6.03 -21.25 -18.66
C GLY A 27 6.30 -19.77 -18.90
N SER A 28 7.22 -19.46 -19.81
CA SER A 28 7.57 -18.08 -20.19
C SER A 28 6.41 -17.33 -20.83
N TYR A 29 5.58 -17.98 -21.66
CA TYR A 29 4.41 -17.33 -22.26
C TYR A 29 3.45 -16.73 -21.24
N ALA A 30 3.16 -17.45 -20.14
CA ALA A 30 2.33 -16.92 -19.07
C ALA A 30 2.96 -15.70 -18.37
N MET A 31 4.29 -15.71 -18.19
CA MET A 31 5.02 -14.59 -17.57
C MET A 31 5.05 -13.35 -18.46
N ILE A 32 5.24 -13.51 -19.77
CA ILE A 32 5.17 -12.41 -20.75
C ILE A 32 3.74 -11.84 -20.78
N GLY A 33 2.72 -12.70 -20.77
CA GLY A 33 1.33 -12.28 -20.64
C GLY A 33 1.11 -11.46 -19.37
N MET A 34 1.59 -11.92 -18.22
CA MET A 34 1.50 -11.16 -16.96
C MET A 34 2.20 -9.81 -17.01
N MET A 35 3.36 -9.73 -17.65
CA MET A 35 4.08 -8.48 -17.82
C MET A 35 3.24 -7.46 -18.61
N LEU A 36 2.74 -7.85 -19.79
CA LEU A 36 1.96 -6.98 -20.65
C LEU A 36 0.60 -6.62 -20.01
N GLY A 37 -0.05 -7.59 -19.37
CA GLY A 37 -1.31 -7.38 -18.66
C GLY A 37 -1.19 -6.35 -17.53
N ALA A 38 -0.09 -6.40 -16.77
CA ALA A 38 0.18 -5.41 -15.72
C ALA A 38 0.38 -4.01 -16.29
N LEU A 39 1.14 -3.86 -17.38
CA LEU A 39 1.35 -2.57 -18.06
C LEU A 39 0.01 -1.97 -18.53
N VAL A 40 -0.81 -2.76 -19.21
CA VAL A 40 -2.10 -2.31 -19.76
C VAL A 40 -3.09 -1.96 -18.64
N ALA A 41 -3.09 -2.70 -17.54
CA ALA A 41 -3.98 -2.43 -16.41
C ALA A 41 -3.70 -1.10 -15.72
N GLY A 42 -2.45 -0.63 -15.72
CA GLY A 42 -2.11 0.72 -15.22
C GLY A 42 -2.87 1.81 -16.00
N THR A 43 -2.80 1.77 -17.34
CA THR A 43 -3.55 2.70 -18.20
C THR A 43 -5.06 2.58 -18.03
N LEU A 44 -5.58 1.35 -18.12
CA LEU A 44 -7.03 1.14 -18.09
C LEU A 44 -7.61 1.50 -16.72
N GLY A 45 -6.88 1.24 -15.62
CA GLY A 45 -7.33 1.53 -14.27
C GLY A 45 -7.51 3.03 -14.03
N ASP A 46 -6.70 3.87 -14.67
CA ASP A 46 -6.83 5.32 -14.62
C ASP A 46 -7.96 5.83 -15.52
N LEU A 47 -8.14 5.21 -16.70
CA LEU A 47 -9.16 5.61 -17.68
C LEU A 47 -10.59 5.24 -17.26
N ILE A 48 -10.84 3.96 -16.98
CA ILE A 48 -12.20 3.43 -16.79
C ILE A 48 -12.55 3.09 -15.34
N GLY A 49 -11.58 3.18 -14.43
CA GLY A 49 -11.74 2.89 -13.01
C GLY A 49 -11.16 1.54 -12.60
N ARG A 50 -10.68 1.46 -11.36
CA ARG A 50 -9.92 0.30 -10.85
C ARG A 50 -10.82 -0.90 -10.65
N ARG A 51 -12.05 -0.67 -10.16
CA ARG A 51 -13.06 -1.73 -10.00
C ARG A 51 -13.32 -2.45 -11.32
N LYS A 52 -13.56 -1.70 -12.41
CA LYS A 52 -13.93 -2.29 -13.70
C LYS A 52 -12.81 -3.14 -14.28
N VAL A 53 -11.57 -2.66 -14.21
CA VAL A 53 -10.40 -3.41 -14.67
C VAL A 53 -10.22 -4.68 -13.85
N MET A 54 -10.40 -4.63 -12.52
CA MET A 54 -10.28 -5.81 -11.68
C MET A 54 -11.37 -6.85 -11.99
N LEU A 55 -12.63 -6.45 -12.13
CA LEU A 55 -13.73 -7.36 -12.50
C LEU A 55 -13.50 -8.00 -13.88
N GLY A 56 -13.10 -7.20 -14.86
CA GLY A 56 -12.75 -7.68 -16.20
C GLY A 56 -11.59 -8.68 -16.15
N ALA A 57 -10.57 -8.41 -15.34
CA ALA A 57 -9.40 -9.27 -15.18
C ALA A 57 -9.72 -10.59 -14.47
N ILE A 58 -10.63 -10.60 -13.46
CA ILE A 58 -11.12 -11.85 -12.85
C ILE A 58 -11.82 -12.70 -13.91
N ALA A 59 -12.76 -12.10 -14.65
CA ALA A 59 -13.50 -12.81 -15.70
C ALA A 59 -12.56 -13.37 -16.77
N TRP A 60 -11.65 -12.52 -17.27
CA TRP A 60 -10.66 -12.87 -18.30
C TRP A 60 -9.75 -14.01 -17.86
N PHE A 61 -9.19 -13.92 -16.65
CA PHE A 61 -8.35 -14.96 -16.08
C PHE A 61 -9.11 -16.28 -15.99
N SER A 62 -10.31 -16.28 -15.41
CA SER A 62 -11.06 -17.51 -15.19
C SER A 62 -11.56 -18.17 -16.48
N ILE A 63 -12.02 -17.37 -17.45
CA ILE A 63 -12.35 -17.88 -18.79
C ILE A 63 -11.10 -18.45 -19.45
N GLY A 64 -9.98 -17.73 -19.39
CA GLY A 64 -8.70 -18.21 -19.93
C GLY A 64 -8.25 -19.53 -19.30
N MET A 65 -8.41 -19.70 -17.99
CA MET A 65 -8.13 -20.96 -17.30
C MET A 65 -9.01 -22.11 -17.81
N ALA A 66 -10.31 -21.89 -17.97
CA ALA A 66 -11.23 -22.89 -18.51
C ALA A 66 -10.87 -23.29 -19.95
N VAL A 67 -10.64 -22.30 -20.81
CA VAL A 67 -10.29 -22.54 -22.21
C VAL A 67 -8.92 -23.24 -22.32
N THR A 68 -7.95 -22.86 -21.50
CA THR A 68 -6.64 -23.53 -21.45
C THR A 68 -6.76 -25.01 -21.09
N ALA A 69 -7.70 -25.39 -20.22
CA ALA A 69 -7.95 -26.79 -19.87
C ALA A 69 -8.43 -27.62 -21.07
N MET A 70 -9.09 -26.98 -22.04
CA MET A 70 -9.65 -27.62 -23.23
C MET A 70 -8.64 -27.72 -24.38
N MET A 71 -7.44 -27.15 -24.24
CA MET A 71 -6.45 -27.18 -25.32
C MET A 71 -5.86 -28.57 -25.51
N GLU A 72 -5.83 -29.02 -26.76
CA GLU A 72 -5.30 -30.34 -27.14
C GLU A 72 -3.89 -30.25 -27.73
N THR A 73 -3.56 -29.14 -28.39
CA THR A 73 -2.23 -28.90 -28.97
C THR A 73 -1.35 -28.04 -28.08
N VAL A 74 -0.05 -28.30 -28.11
CA VAL A 74 0.98 -27.56 -27.37
C VAL A 74 0.96 -26.07 -27.71
N THR A 75 0.88 -25.74 -28.98
CA THR A 75 0.90 -24.35 -29.46
C THR A 75 -0.31 -23.58 -28.97
N ALA A 76 -1.52 -24.15 -29.10
CA ALA A 76 -2.74 -23.51 -28.63
C ALA A 76 -2.73 -23.35 -27.10
N PHE A 77 -2.25 -24.36 -26.38
CA PHE A 77 -2.03 -24.28 -24.93
C PHE A 77 -1.07 -23.15 -24.55
N GLY A 78 0.05 -22.97 -25.29
CA GLY A 78 1.00 -21.88 -25.08
C GLY A 78 0.41 -20.49 -25.35
N ILE A 79 -0.36 -20.33 -26.42
CA ILE A 79 -1.06 -19.08 -26.74
C ILE A 79 -2.05 -18.74 -25.63
N TRP A 80 -2.85 -19.71 -25.18
CA TRP A 80 -3.80 -19.50 -24.10
C TRP A 80 -3.13 -19.25 -22.74
N ARG A 81 -1.92 -19.78 -22.52
CA ARG A 81 -1.09 -19.39 -21.36
C ARG A 81 -0.73 -17.93 -21.39
N PHE A 82 -0.31 -17.42 -22.55
CA PHE A 82 -0.05 -16.00 -22.72
C PHE A 82 -1.31 -15.15 -22.51
N ILE A 83 -2.43 -15.51 -23.15
CA ILE A 83 -3.71 -14.79 -23.03
C ILE A 83 -4.22 -14.77 -21.59
N THR A 84 -4.17 -15.91 -20.90
CA THR A 84 -4.57 -16.01 -19.48
C THR A 84 -3.64 -15.19 -18.59
N GLY A 85 -2.34 -15.16 -18.92
CA GLY A 85 -1.34 -14.34 -18.25
C GLY A 85 -1.70 -12.85 -18.25
N LEU A 86 -2.29 -12.32 -19.33
CA LEU A 86 -2.74 -10.92 -19.39
C LEU A 86 -3.71 -10.58 -18.24
N GLY A 87 -4.67 -11.47 -17.97
CA GLY A 87 -5.63 -11.31 -16.87
C GLY A 87 -4.95 -11.32 -15.49
N VAL A 88 -4.03 -12.26 -15.26
CA VAL A 88 -3.28 -12.33 -13.99
C VAL A 88 -2.41 -11.08 -13.78
N GLY A 89 -1.77 -10.60 -14.84
CA GLY A 89 -0.98 -9.37 -14.82
C GLY A 89 -1.84 -8.16 -14.45
N ALA A 90 -3.00 -8.05 -15.08
CA ALA A 90 -3.95 -6.98 -14.81
C ALA A 90 -4.43 -6.99 -13.36
N LEU A 91 -4.79 -8.16 -12.82
CA LEU A 91 -5.14 -8.33 -11.41
C LEU A 91 -4.02 -7.88 -10.49
N ALA A 92 -2.78 -8.30 -10.75
CA ALA A 92 -1.64 -7.90 -9.93
C ALA A 92 -1.47 -6.37 -9.90
N GLY A 93 -1.60 -5.71 -11.06
CA GLY A 93 -1.48 -4.25 -11.16
C GLY A 93 -2.60 -3.48 -10.44
N THR A 94 -3.85 -3.92 -10.55
CA THR A 94 -4.99 -3.20 -9.93
C THR A 94 -5.15 -3.46 -8.44
N THR A 95 -4.79 -4.66 -7.99
CA THR A 95 -5.03 -5.10 -6.61
C THR A 95 -4.31 -4.22 -5.59
N GLY A 96 -3.02 -3.93 -5.81
CA GLY A 96 -2.25 -3.10 -4.90
C GLY A 96 -2.77 -1.66 -4.81
N ALA A 97 -3.17 -1.08 -5.95
CA ALA A 97 -3.74 0.26 -5.99
C ALA A 97 -5.08 0.32 -5.22
N MET A 98 -5.95 -0.67 -5.44
CA MET A 98 -7.24 -0.75 -4.77
C MET A 98 -7.08 -0.95 -3.26
N ALA A 99 -6.20 -1.86 -2.83
CA ALA A 99 -5.91 -2.08 -1.42
C ALA A 99 -5.40 -0.81 -0.72
N ALA A 100 -4.52 -0.05 -1.36
CA ALA A 100 -3.97 1.19 -0.82
C ALA A 100 -5.00 2.34 -0.75
N GLU A 101 -5.97 2.37 -1.65
CA GLU A 101 -7.02 3.40 -1.70
C GLU A 101 -8.12 3.17 -0.66
N PHE A 102 -8.39 1.92 -0.29
CA PHE A 102 -9.33 1.58 0.80
C PHE A 102 -8.66 1.40 2.17
N ALA A 103 -7.34 1.60 2.26
CA ALA A 103 -6.61 1.42 3.50
C ALA A 103 -6.87 2.57 4.49
N PRO A 104 -7.03 2.26 5.80
CA PRO A 104 -7.08 3.28 6.84
C PRO A 104 -5.82 4.17 6.85
N PRO A 105 -5.92 5.41 7.39
CA PRO A 105 -4.77 6.31 7.54
C PRO A 105 -3.60 5.61 8.24
N GLY A 106 -2.41 5.69 7.63
CA GLY A 106 -1.18 5.09 8.18
C GLY A 106 -1.07 3.57 8.07
N LYS A 107 -2.03 2.85 7.45
CA LYS A 107 -2.01 1.38 7.31
C LYS A 107 -1.94 0.89 5.86
N LYS A 108 -1.47 1.75 4.95
CA LYS A 108 -1.45 1.48 3.50
C LYS A 108 -0.53 0.32 3.13
N ASN A 109 0.63 0.18 3.78
CA ASN A 109 1.52 -0.94 3.50
C ASN A 109 0.90 -2.24 4.00
N LEU A 110 0.33 -2.26 5.22
CA LEU A 110 -0.32 -3.45 5.76
C LEU A 110 -1.50 -3.92 4.91
N ALA A 111 -2.37 -3.00 4.47
CA ALA A 111 -3.51 -3.35 3.61
C ALA A 111 -3.03 -3.97 2.28
N THR A 112 -2.09 -3.32 1.61
CA THR A 112 -1.51 -3.79 0.35
C THR A 112 -0.82 -5.15 0.51
N ALA A 113 -0.04 -5.30 1.57
CA ALA A 113 0.69 -6.52 1.91
C ALA A 113 -0.24 -7.68 2.27
N PHE A 114 -1.31 -7.42 3.01
CA PHE A 114 -2.33 -8.42 3.31
C PHE A 114 -2.94 -8.98 2.02
N THR A 115 -3.24 -8.13 1.05
CA THR A 115 -3.77 -8.59 -0.24
C THR A 115 -2.73 -9.38 -1.06
N TYR A 116 -1.48 -8.92 -1.12
CA TYR A 116 -0.41 -9.64 -1.85
C TYR A 116 0.05 -10.92 -1.16
N THR A 117 -0.24 -11.10 0.13
CA THR A 117 -0.06 -12.38 0.85
C THR A 117 -0.87 -13.51 0.19
N GLY A 118 -1.91 -13.17 -0.58
CA GLY A 118 -2.62 -14.12 -1.44
C GLY A 118 -1.73 -14.86 -2.45
N ILE A 119 -0.58 -14.29 -2.87
CA ILE A 119 0.35 -14.94 -3.80
C ILE A 119 1.04 -16.16 -3.17
N PRO A 120 1.79 -16.04 -2.05
CA PRO A 120 2.38 -17.21 -1.40
C PRO A 120 1.32 -18.15 -0.83
N LEU A 121 0.19 -17.63 -0.33
CA LEU A 121 -0.92 -18.47 0.14
C LEU A 121 -1.53 -19.29 -1.02
N GLY A 122 -1.75 -18.68 -2.18
CA GLY A 122 -2.24 -19.36 -3.37
C GLY A 122 -1.26 -20.40 -3.90
N SER A 123 0.05 -20.12 -3.83
CA SER A 123 1.10 -21.07 -4.20
C SER A 123 1.09 -22.31 -3.28
N LEU A 124 0.91 -22.09 -1.98
CA LEU A 124 0.77 -23.15 -0.97
C LEU A 124 -0.50 -23.98 -1.20
N LEU A 125 -1.65 -23.33 -1.38
CA LEU A 125 -2.92 -24.01 -1.67
C LEU A 125 -2.87 -24.77 -3.00
N SER A 126 -2.25 -24.20 -4.04
CA SER A 126 -2.08 -24.88 -5.33
C SER A 126 -1.23 -26.14 -5.21
N ALA A 127 -0.16 -26.11 -4.42
CA ALA A 127 0.68 -27.29 -4.18
C ALA A 127 -0.10 -28.37 -3.40
N LEU A 128 -0.83 -27.98 -2.34
CA LEU A 128 -1.68 -28.89 -1.58
C LEU A 128 -2.77 -29.52 -2.44
N LEU A 129 -3.50 -28.73 -3.22
CA LEU A 129 -4.51 -29.24 -4.15
C LEU A 129 -3.90 -30.17 -5.18
N ALA A 130 -2.71 -29.87 -5.71
CA ALA A 130 -2.03 -30.74 -6.65
C ALA A 130 -1.67 -32.10 -6.01
N ILE A 131 -1.22 -32.14 -4.75
CA ILE A 131 -0.89 -33.39 -4.06
C ILE A 131 -2.11 -34.33 -3.98
N PHE A 132 -3.28 -33.79 -3.65
CA PHE A 132 -4.47 -34.61 -3.40
C PHE A 132 -5.34 -34.83 -4.65
N LEU A 133 -5.43 -33.86 -5.55
CA LEU A 133 -6.39 -33.88 -6.65
C LEU A 133 -5.76 -34.22 -7.99
N LEU A 134 -4.49 -33.92 -8.22
CA LEU A 134 -3.84 -34.18 -9.52
C LEU A 134 -3.92 -35.66 -9.96
N PRO A 135 -3.81 -36.67 -9.07
CA PRO A 135 -4.00 -38.07 -9.46
C PRO A 135 -5.44 -38.44 -9.83
N ILE A 136 -6.43 -37.65 -9.39
CA ILE A 136 -7.87 -37.96 -9.50
C ILE A 136 -8.48 -37.22 -10.70
N ILE A 137 -8.20 -35.93 -10.84
CA ILE A 137 -8.84 -35.05 -11.85
C ILE A 137 -7.87 -34.60 -12.96
N GLY A 138 -6.62 -35.05 -12.89
CA GLY A 138 -5.57 -34.69 -13.84
C GLY A 138 -5.24 -33.20 -13.86
N TRP A 139 -4.33 -32.80 -14.76
CA TRP A 139 -3.95 -31.39 -14.90
C TRP A 139 -5.08 -30.52 -15.46
N ARG A 140 -5.96 -31.06 -16.32
CA ARG A 140 -7.10 -30.32 -16.87
C ARG A 140 -8.08 -29.90 -15.76
N GLY A 141 -8.39 -30.81 -14.83
CA GLY A 141 -9.18 -30.50 -13.65
C GLY A 141 -8.57 -29.38 -12.80
N MET A 142 -7.25 -29.38 -12.63
CA MET A 142 -6.54 -28.30 -11.92
C MET A 142 -6.73 -26.92 -12.60
N PHE A 143 -6.78 -26.85 -13.93
CA PHE A 143 -7.09 -25.61 -14.65
C PHE A 143 -8.56 -25.20 -14.47
N LEU A 144 -9.49 -26.15 -14.46
CA LEU A 144 -10.91 -25.87 -14.19
C LEU A 144 -11.15 -25.36 -12.77
N ILE A 145 -10.40 -25.83 -11.77
CA ILE A 145 -10.41 -25.23 -10.41
C ILE A 145 -10.01 -23.75 -10.49
N GLY A 146 -9.01 -23.41 -11.31
CA GLY A 146 -8.60 -22.03 -11.56
C GLY A 146 -9.66 -21.18 -12.28
N ALA A 147 -10.66 -21.79 -12.91
CA ALA A 147 -11.80 -21.11 -13.52
C ALA A 147 -12.94 -20.81 -12.53
N LEU A 148 -12.94 -21.43 -11.35
CA LEU A 148 -13.97 -21.20 -10.31
C LEU A 148 -14.17 -19.74 -9.89
N PRO A 149 -13.15 -18.85 -9.89
CA PRO A 149 -13.37 -17.43 -9.59
C PRO A 149 -14.42 -16.76 -10.49
N LEU A 150 -14.72 -17.29 -11.69
CA LEU A 150 -15.78 -16.77 -12.57
C LEU A 150 -17.17 -16.84 -11.93
N ILE A 151 -17.46 -17.91 -11.19
CA ILE A 151 -18.77 -18.17 -10.57
C ILE A 151 -18.77 -17.93 -9.06
N THR A 152 -17.60 -17.77 -8.45
CA THR A 152 -17.46 -17.54 -7.00
C THR A 152 -17.02 -16.10 -6.69
N LEU A 153 -15.78 -15.76 -7.03
CA LEU A 153 -15.17 -14.47 -6.69
C LEU A 153 -15.70 -13.31 -7.53
N LEU A 154 -16.02 -13.51 -8.81
CA LEU A 154 -16.52 -12.45 -9.67
C LEU A 154 -17.90 -11.94 -9.22
N PRO A 155 -18.93 -12.79 -8.98
CA PRO A 155 -20.20 -12.33 -8.42
C PRO A 155 -20.02 -11.63 -7.06
N LEU A 156 -19.17 -12.18 -6.19
CA LEU A 156 -18.85 -11.57 -4.90
C LEU A 156 -18.21 -10.19 -5.06
N ALA A 157 -17.25 -10.05 -5.98
CA ALA A 157 -16.58 -8.78 -6.26
C ALA A 157 -17.54 -7.77 -6.89
N ILE A 158 -18.43 -8.19 -7.80
CA ILE A 158 -19.49 -7.33 -8.35
C ILE A 158 -20.35 -6.75 -7.22
N TRP A 159 -20.74 -7.59 -6.26
CA TRP A 159 -21.62 -7.18 -5.18
C TRP A 159 -20.93 -6.35 -4.08
N LYS A 160 -19.70 -6.73 -3.68
CA LYS A 160 -19.05 -6.15 -2.50
C LYS A 160 -18.06 -5.04 -2.81
N LEU A 161 -17.42 -5.04 -3.96
CA LEU A 161 -16.33 -4.12 -4.26
C LEU A 161 -16.88 -2.77 -4.76
N PRO A 162 -16.69 -1.66 -4.03
CA PRO A 162 -16.98 -0.32 -4.55
C PRO A 162 -15.92 0.15 -5.55
N GLU A 163 -16.23 1.20 -6.30
CA GLU A 163 -15.21 1.98 -6.99
C GLU A 163 -14.48 2.90 -5.99
N SER A 164 -13.22 3.22 -6.27
CA SER A 164 -12.40 4.05 -5.40
C SER A 164 -12.97 5.46 -5.17
N VAL A 165 -12.99 5.91 -3.91
CA VAL A 165 -13.41 7.26 -3.51
C VAL A 165 -12.57 8.32 -4.21
N ALA A 166 -11.25 8.17 -4.22
CA ALA A 166 -10.33 9.09 -4.90
C ALA A 166 -10.54 9.08 -6.43
N TRP A 167 -10.76 7.91 -7.02
CA TRP A 167 -11.04 7.86 -8.46
C TRP A 167 -12.36 8.56 -8.80
N LEU A 168 -13.42 8.36 -8.02
CA LEU A 168 -14.71 9.02 -8.22
C LEU A 168 -14.60 10.54 -8.06
N ALA A 169 -13.91 11.01 -7.02
CA ALA A 169 -13.70 12.44 -6.75
C ALA A 169 -12.90 13.11 -7.87
N SER A 170 -11.77 12.53 -8.31
CA SER A 170 -10.98 13.03 -9.44
C SER A 170 -11.75 13.10 -10.78
N ARG A 171 -12.85 12.35 -10.92
CA ARG A 171 -13.74 12.37 -12.09
C ARG A 171 -14.94 13.32 -11.93
N GLY A 172 -14.98 14.12 -10.86
CA GLY A 172 -16.09 15.02 -10.55
C GLY A 172 -17.36 14.32 -10.06
N ARG A 173 -17.32 13.01 -9.81
CA ARG A 173 -18.48 12.20 -9.36
C ARG A 173 -18.61 12.25 -7.84
N LEU A 174 -18.75 13.47 -7.29
CA LEU A 174 -18.68 13.73 -5.85
C LEU A 174 -19.80 13.04 -5.06
N ASP A 175 -21.02 12.95 -5.58
CA ASP A 175 -22.13 12.28 -4.90
C ASP A 175 -21.91 10.77 -4.74
N GLU A 176 -21.32 10.13 -5.75
CA GLU A 176 -20.91 8.74 -5.67
C GLU A 176 -19.73 8.55 -4.72
N ALA A 177 -18.74 9.45 -4.78
CA ALA A 177 -17.61 9.43 -3.87
C ALA A 177 -18.07 9.55 -2.40
N ARG A 178 -19.05 10.42 -2.11
CA ARG A 178 -19.65 10.61 -0.78
C ARG A 178 -20.36 9.35 -0.29
N ARG A 179 -21.22 8.74 -1.12
CA ARG A 179 -21.90 7.49 -0.78
C ARG A 179 -20.92 6.34 -0.50
N VAL A 180 -19.86 6.23 -1.29
CA VAL A 180 -18.82 5.19 -1.06
C VAL A 180 -18.02 5.51 0.20
N SER A 181 -17.67 6.78 0.43
CA SER A 181 -17.00 7.25 1.66
C SER A 181 -17.82 6.91 2.90
N GLU A 182 -19.11 7.23 2.93
CA GLU A 182 -20.03 6.89 4.04
C GLU A 182 -20.12 5.37 4.27
N ARG A 183 -20.18 4.59 3.20
CA ARG A 183 -20.27 3.12 3.28
C ARG A 183 -18.98 2.45 3.76
N THR A 184 -17.81 3.02 3.43
CA THR A 184 -16.51 2.37 3.64
C THR A 184 -15.67 3.02 4.74
N GLY A 185 -16.02 4.23 5.18
CA GLY A 185 -15.23 5.03 6.12
C GLY A 185 -13.95 5.63 5.52
N VAL A 186 -13.76 5.55 4.18
CA VAL A 186 -12.59 6.11 3.50
C VAL A 186 -12.82 7.59 3.21
N PRO A 187 -11.98 8.52 3.71
CA PRO A 187 -12.19 9.96 3.53
C PRO A 187 -11.98 10.40 2.06
N ILE A 188 -12.74 11.42 1.65
CA ILE A 188 -12.56 12.07 0.35
C ILE A 188 -11.30 12.94 0.39
N PRO A 189 -10.33 12.80 -0.55
CA PRO A 189 -9.13 13.62 -0.56
C PRO A 189 -9.44 15.13 -0.76
N GLU A 190 -9.03 16.00 0.17
CA GLU A 190 -9.26 17.46 0.13
C GLU A 190 -8.72 18.15 -1.15
N THR A 191 -7.68 17.58 -1.76
CA THR A 191 -7.01 18.12 -2.95
C THR A 191 -7.84 18.02 -4.23
N GLU A 192 -8.88 17.18 -4.25
CA GLU A 192 -9.74 16.96 -5.44
C GLU A 192 -11.07 17.71 -5.36
N VAL A 193 -11.34 18.41 -4.24
CA VAL A 193 -12.61 19.14 -3.99
C VAL A 193 -12.57 20.59 -4.50
N LYS A 194 -11.39 21.14 -4.85
CA LYS A 194 -11.23 22.53 -5.35
C LYS A 194 -10.70 22.57 -6.80
N PRO A 195 -11.57 22.63 -7.83
CA PRO A 195 -11.16 22.65 -9.23
C PRO A 195 -10.27 23.84 -9.60
N GLU A 196 -10.54 25.01 -9.04
CA GLU A 196 -9.91 26.29 -9.44
C GLU A 196 -8.49 26.48 -8.88
N GLN A 197 -8.22 26.00 -7.66
CA GLN A 197 -6.87 26.05 -7.05
C GLN A 197 -5.99 24.89 -7.53
N SER A 198 -6.59 23.74 -7.85
CA SER A 198 -5.89 22.60 -8.47
C SER A 198 -5.44 22.92 -9.90
N ALA A 199 -6.17 23.74 -10.66
CA ALA A 199 -5.75 24.14 -12.01
C ALA A 199 -4.41 24.91 -12.03
N ALA A 200 -4.17 25.78 -11.05
CA ALA A 200 -2.93 26.55 -10.93
C ALA A 200 -1.75 25.72 -10.39
N LEU A 201 -1.99 24.79 -9.45
CA LEU A 201 -0.96 23.87 -8.94
C LEU A 201 -0.63 22.73 -9.92
N ASN A 202 -1.58 22.32 -10.76
CA ASN A 202 -1.39 21.30 -11.80
C ASN A 202 -0.59 21.83 -13.00
N ALA A 203 -0.50 23.13 -13.22
CA ALA A 203 0.24 23.71 -14.34
C ALA A 203 1.75 23.42 -14.29
N ALA A 204 2.31 23.18 -13.09
CA ALA A 204 3.73 22.86 -12.91
C ALA A 204 4.05 21.35 -12.94
N ASP A 205 3.06 20.45 -12.82
CA ASP A 205 3.23 18.97 -12.71
C ASP A 205 2.14 18.20 -13.50
N ALA A 206 1.73 18.72 -14.67
CA ALA A 206 0.55 18.27 -15.43
C ALA A 206 0.60 16.83 -15.99
N ARG A 207 1.74 16.13 -15.90
CA ARG A 207 1.90 14.80 -16.53
C ARG A 207 1.41 13.70 -15.58
N ALA A 208 0.27 13.09 -15.93
CA ALA A 208 -0.31 11.95 -15.24
C ALA A 208 0.07 10.61 -15.89
N GLY A 209 -0.18 9.51 -15.18
CA GLY A 209 0.02 8.14 -15.68
C GLY A 209 1.46 7.87 -16.12
N TRP A 210 1.61 7.18 -17.26
CA TRP A 210 2.91 6.79 -17.83
C TRP A 210 3.80 7.98 -18.20
N ALA A 211 3.20 9.07 -18.69
CA ALA A 211 3.96 10.27 -19.02
C ALA A 211 4.60 10.85 -17.75
N GLY A 212 3.84 10.97 -16.65
CA GLY A 212 4.37 11.42 -15.37
C GLY A 212 5.45 10.50 -14.81
N LEU A 213 5.28 9.18 -14.95
CA LEU A 213 6.24 8.18 -14.47
C LEU A 213 7.61 8.35 -15.15
N PHE A 214 7.64 8.41 -16.48
CA PHE A 214 8.89 8.44 -17.24
C PHE A 214 9.50 9.83 -17.44
N THR A 215 8.83 10.89 -16.98
CA THR A 215 9.39 12.25 -17.05
C THR A 215 9.76 12.79 -15.67
N VAL A 216 8.87 12.64 -14.67
CA VAL A 216 9.09 13.19 -13.31
C VAL A 216 9.77 12.16 -12.40
N TYR A 217 9.49 10.87 -12.62
CA TYR A 217 9.93 9.78 -11.75
C TYR A 217 10.82 8.74 -12.46
N LEU A 218 11.48 9.11 -13.57
CA LEU A 218 12.24 8.17 -14.40
C LEU A 218 13.27 7.36 -13.60
N VAL A 219 14.11 8.04 -12.82
CA VAL A 219 15.17 7.38 -12.03
C VAL A 219 14.58 6.44 -10.97
N PRO A 220 13.64 6.86 -10.10
CA PRO A 220 12.96 5.92 -9.20
C PRO A 220 12.25 4.77 -9.90
N ALA A 221 11.62 5.00 -11.06
CA ALA A 221 10.95 3.95 -11.82
C ALA A 221 11.93 2.87 -12.28
N ILE A 222 13.10 3.26 -12.81
CA ILE A 222 14.14 2.31 -13.23
C ILE A 222 14.66 1.53 -12.01
N ILE A 223 15.03 2.22 -10.93
CA ILE A 223 15.60 1.57 -9.74
C ILE A 223 14.60 0.62 -9.09
N ILE A 224 13.36 1.07 -8.84
CA ILE A 224 12.29 0.23 -8.24
C ILE A 224 11.96 -0.96 -9.15
N GLY A 225 11.99 -0.76 -10.48
CA GLY A 225 11.87 -1.83 -11.45
C GLY A 225 12.94 -2.91 -11.25
N PHE A 226 14.22 -2.53 -11.22
CA PHE A 226 15.31 -3.48 -10.98
C PHE A 226 15.26 -4.13 -9.59
N VAL A 227 14.92 -3.37 -8.55
CA VAL A 227 14.68 -3.93 -7.20
C VAL A 227 13.65 -5.06 -7.26
N SER A 228 12.52 -4.83 -7.94
CA SER A 228 11.51 -5.86 -8.15
C SER A 228 12.00 -7.02 -9.04
N ALA A 229 12.81 -6.74 -10.08
CA ALA A 229 13.30 -7.77 -10.99
C ALA A 229 14.30 -8.71 -10.28
N PHE A 230 15.25 -8.17 -9.51
CA PHE A 230 16.18 -9.01 -8.74
C PHE A 230 15.47 -9.80 -7.65
N CYS A 231 14.48 -9.22 -6.97
CA CYS A 231 13.69 -9.95 -5.98
C CYS A 231 12.88 -11.08 -6.62
N LEU A 232 12.17 -10.81 -7.73
CA LEU A 232 11.43 -11.86 -8.45
C LEU A 232 12.33 -12.91 -9.07
N LEU A 233 13.53 -12.54 -9.52
CA LEU A 233 14.56 -13.50 -9.93
C LEU A 233 14.86 -14.48 -8.81
N LEU A 234 15.12 -14.00 -7.58
CA LEU A 234 15.35 -14.85 -6.41
C LEU A 234 14.13 -15.73 -6.13
N VAL A 235 12.93 -15.14 -6.08
CA VAL A 235 11.67 -15.85 -5.81
C VAL A 235 11.47 -17.00 -6.80
N TYR A 236 11.52 -16.73 -8.10
CA TYR A 236 11.24 -17.74 -9.11
C TYR A 236 12.38 -18.75 -9.29
N SER A 237 13.64 -18.35 -9.10
CA SER A 237 14.77 -19.29 -9.10
C SER A 237 14.61 -20.32 -7.98
N LEU A 238 14.35 -19.85 -6.75
CA LEU A 238 14.20 -20.71 -5.58
C LEU A 238 12.94 -21.58 -5.65
N ASN A 239 11.78 -21.02 -5.99
CA ASN A 239 10.54 -21.82 -6.09
C ASN A 239 10.64 -22.92 -7.17
N THR A 240 11.46 -22.73 -8.21
CA THR A 240 11.61 -23.72 -9.29
C THR A 240 12.66 -24.78 -8.99
N TRP A 241 13.81 -24.38 -8.46
CA TRP A 241 14.98 -25.26 -8.34
C TRP A 241 15.18 -25.82 -6.93
N LEU A 242 14.79 -25.10 -5.88
CA LEU A 242 14.95 -25.59 -4.51
C LEU A 242 14.29 -26.96 -4.30
N PRO A 243 13.03 -27.20 -4.71
CA PRO A 243 12.42 -28.53 -4.53
C PRO A 243 13.13 -29.61 -5.34
N LYS A 244 13.59 -29.30 -6.57
CA LYS A 244 14.27 -30.27 -7.43
C LYS A 244 15.63 -30.68 -6.87
N ILE A 245 16.40 -29.73 -6.36
CA ILE A 245 17.69 -29.98 -5.75
C ILE A 245 17.52 -30.79 -4.46
N MET A 246 16.43 -30.57 -3.73
CA MET A 246 16.14 -31.24 -2.46
C MET A 246 15.42 -32.57 -2.62
N LEU A 247 14.89 -32.87 -3.82
CA LEU A 247 14.15 -34.09 -4.10
C LEU A 247 15.00 -35.36 -3.91
N PRO A 248 16.24 -35.45 -4.41
CA PRO A 248 17.09 -36.62 -4.17
C PRO A 248 17.44 -36.78 -2.69
N ILE A 249 17.51 -35.68 -1.94
CA ILE A 249 18.02 -35.63 -0.57
C ILE A 249 16.95 -35.93 0.49
N MET A 250 15.74 -35.38 0.32
CA MET A 250 14.65 -35.45 1.31
C MET A 250 13.43 -36.25 0.79
N GLY A 251 13.48 -36.73 -0.45
CA GLY A 251 12.37 -37.38 -1.13
C GLY A 251 11.22 -36.42 -1.51
N PRO A 252 10.17 -36.94 -2.18
CA PRO A 252 9.06 -36.13 -2.69
C PRO A 252 8.34 -35.32 -1.60
N LYS A 253 8.03 -35.94 -0.46
CA LYS A 253 7.32 -35.28 0.66
C LYS A 253 8.18 -34.18 1.30
N GLY A 254 9.48 -34.43 1.50
CA GLY A 254 10.39 -33.46 2.10
C GLY A 254 10.64 -32.25 1.20
N SER A 255 10.86 -32.45 -0.10
CA SER A 255 11.05 -31.36 -1.06
C SER A 255 9.83 -30.41 -1.16
N LEU A 256 8.62 -30.96 -1.06
CA LEU A 256 7.38 -30.17 -1.01
C LEU A 256 7.23 -29.44 0.33
N ALA A 257 7.62 -30.06 1.45
CA ALA A 257 7.62 -29.41 2.77
C ALA A 257 8.51 -28.17 2.80
N LEU A 258 9.65 -28.17 2.09
CA LEU A 258 10.50 -26.98 1.97
C LEU A 258 9.79 -25.83 1.25
N LEU A 259 9.02 -26.12 0.20
CA LEU A 259 8.24 -25.11 -0.51
C LEU A 259 7.14 -24.53 0.40
N LEU A 260 6.52 -25.36 1.25
CA LEU A 260 5.55 -24.91 2.25
C LEU A 260 6.21 -23.97 3.27
N VAL A 261 7.36 -24.35 3.81
CA VAL A 261 8.12 -23.55 4.79
C VAL A 261 8.60 -22.23 4.19
N LEU A 262 9.08 -22.25 2.95
CA LEU A 262 9.46 -21.05 2.20
C LEU A 262 8.28 -20.06 2.06
N ASN A 263 7.11 -20.56 1.64
CA ASN A 263 5.92 -19.70 1.48
C ASN A 263 5.33 -19.25 2.82
N ALA A 264 5.39 -20.08 3.86
CA ALA A 264 5.00 -19.67 5.22
C ALA A 264 5.89 -18.53 5.74
N GLY A 265 7.21 -18.64 5.53
CA GLY A 265 8.16 -17.58 5.82
C GLY A 265 7.85 -16.29 5.05
N ALA A 266 7.46 -16.41 3.78
CA ALA A 266 7.03 -15.28 2.96
C ALA A 266 5.78 -14.57 3.50
N ILE A 267 4.77 -15.33 3.93
CA ILE A 267 3.54 -14.81 4.54
C ILE A 267 3.89 -14.04 5.82
N LEU A 268 4.65 -14.65 6.73
CA LEU A 268 5.08 -14.00 7.98
C LEU A 268 5.92 -12.75 7.71
N GLY A 269 6.87 -12.84 6.78
CA GLY A 269 7.70 -11.73 6.35
C GLY A 269 6.91 -10.56 5.80
N THR A 270 5.92 -10.83 4.97
CA THR A 270 5.01 -9.83 4.40
C THR A 270 4.23 -9.12 5.50
N LEU A 271 3.63 -9.87 6.44
CA LEU A 271 2.77 -9.31 7.50
C LEU A 271 3.55 -8.58 8.59
N ILE A 272 4.74 -9.07 8.96
CA ILE A 272 5.61 -8.43 9.96
C ILE A 272 6.28 -7.20 9.33
N GLY A 273 6.84 -7.36 8.14
CA GLY A 273 7.52 -6.30 7.41
C GLY A 273 6.57 -5.15 7.07
N SER A 274 5.33 -5.43 6.68
CA SER A 274 4.38 -4.36 6.32
C SER A 274 3.91 -3.54 7.51
N ARG A 275 3.66 -4.18 8.67
CA ARG A 275 3.41 -3.46 9.93
C ARG A 275 4.58 -2.56 10.31
N LEU A 276 5.80 -3.03 10.08
CA LEU A 276 6.99 -2.26 10.37
C LEU A 276 7.20 -1.12 9.37
N ALA A 277 6.87 -1.36 8.10
CA ALA A 277 6.91 -0.37 7.03
C ALA A 277 5.93 0.79 7.26
N ASP A 278 4.76 0.51 7.83
CA ASP A 278 3.81 1.54 8.23
C ASP A 278 4.36 2.48 9.33
N ARG A 279 5.25 1.97 10.21
CA ARG A 279 5.87 2.77 11.29
C ARG A 279 7.16 3.47 10.89
N ARG A 280 8.03 2.81 10.13
CA ARG A 280 9.40 3.27 9.82
C ARG A 280 9.60 3.69 8.36
N GLY A 281 8.55 3.60 7.55
CA GLY A 281 8.59 3.78 6.11
C GLY A 281 8.97 2.48 5.38
N PRO A 282 8.52 2.29 4.13
CA PRO A 282 8.71 1.03 3.40
C PRO A 282 10.15 0.78 2.93
N GLN A 283 10.91 1.81 2.54
CA GLN A 283 12.24 1.66 1.96
C GLN A 283 13.25 0.96 2.90
N PRO A 284 13.42 1.38 4.18
CA PRO A 284 14.31 0.68 5.10
C PRO A 284 13.93 -0.77 5.36
N ILE A 285 12.64 -1.09 5.29
CA ILE A 285 12.15 -2.45 5.58
C ILE A 285 12.33 -3.38 4.38
N VAL A 286 12.18 -2.88 3.15
CA VAL A 286 12.57 -3.61 1.95
C VAL A 286 14.08 -3.89 1.95
N ALA A 287 14.90 -2.89 2.31
CA ALA A 287 16.35 -3.07 2.44
C ALA A 287 16.69 -4.14 3.49
N LEU A 288 16.07 -4.07 4.67
CA LEU A 288 16.21 -5.11 5.70
C LEU A 288 15.80 -6.49 5.20
N GLY A 289 14.73 -6.59 4.41
CA GLY A 289 14.29 -7.83 3.79
C GLY A 289 15.37 -8.47 2.90
N PHE A 290 16.00 -7.68 2.02
CA PHE A 290 17.13 -8.15 1.21
C PHE A 290 18.36 -8.53 2.02
N LEU A 291 18.66 -7.78 3.10
CA LEU A 291 19.76 -8.11 3.99
C LEU A 291 19.52 -9.45 4.69
N VAL A 292 18.32 -9.65 5.25
CA VAL A 292 17.92 -10.92 5.88
C VAL A 292 17.95 -12.06 4.85
N GLY A 293 17.48 -11.83 3.63
CA GLY A 293 17.56 -12.80 2.54
C GLY A 293 19.01 -13.19 2.20
N ALA A 294 19.92 -12.22 2.10
CA ALA A 294 21.32 -12.47 1.80
C ALA A 294 22.01 -13.28 2.91
N LEU A 295 21.79 -12.90 4.17
CA LEU A 295 22.35 -13.61 5.32
C LEU A 295 21.78 -15.02 5.45
N ALA A 296 20.47 -15.19 5.24
CA ALA A 296 19.83 -16.50 5.30
C ALA A 296 20.34 -17.41 4.17
N MET A 297 20.50 -16.91 2.95
CA MET A 297 21.10 -17.68 1.85
C MET A 297 22.56 -18.03 2.13
N GLY A 298 23.35 -17.08 2.67
CA GLY A 298 24.72 -17.36 3.10
C GLY A 298 24.79 -18.46 4.17
N ALA A 299 23.88 -18.43 5.15
CA ALA A 299 23.77 -19.47 6.17
C ALA A 299 23.40 -20.83 5.57
N VAL A 300 22.44 -20.88 4.63
CA VAL A 300 22.12 -22.11 3.89
C VAL A 300 23.33 -22.61 3.10
N GLY A 301 24.10 -21.71 2.47
CA GLY A 301 25.35 -22.05 1.78
C GLY A 301 26.39 -22.69 2.71
N LEU A 302 26.58 -22.14 3.91
CA LEU A 302 27.49 -22.71 4.92
C LEU A 302 27.02 -24.08 5.42
N ILE A 303 25.71 -24.26 5.65
CA ILE A 303 25.14 -25.56 6.02
C ILE A 303 25.36 -26.57 4.89
N ALA A 304 25.07 -26.17 3.64
CA ALA A 304 25.21 -26.99 2.47
C ALA A 304 26.67 -27.39 2.17
N ALA A 305 27.66 -26.58 2.56
CA ALA A 305 29.07 -26.93 2.44
C ALA A 305 29.50 -28.11 3.33
N ASN A 306 28.72 -28.42 4.37
CA ASN A 306 28.96 -29.54 5.28
C ASN A 306 28.10 -30.78 4.94
N ILE A 307 27.29 -30.72 3.88
CA ILE A 307 26.46 -31.84 3.41
C ILE A 307 27.03 -32.31 2.07
N ASP A 308 27.60 -33.51 2.06
CA ASP A 308 28.21 -34.08 0.86
C ASP A 308 27.10 -34.66 -0.05
N VAL A 309 26.56 -33.84 -0.96
CA VAL A 309 25.48 -34.25 -1.86
C VAL A 309 26.10 -34.82 -3.16
N PRO A 310 25.93 -36.11 -3.48
CA PRO A 310 26.46 -36.67 -4.72
C PRO A 310 25.89 -35.93 -5.93
N ALA A 311 26.77 -35.52 -6.85
CA ALA A 311 26.42 -34.74 -8.04
C ALA A 311 25.37 -35.40 -8.96
N VAL A 312 25.18 -36.72 -8.84
CA VAL A 312 24.20 -37.51 -9.60
C VAL A 312 23.50 -38.52 -8.67
N ALA A 313 22.80 -38.03 -7.65
CA ALA A 313 21.91 -38.88 -6.87
C ALA A 313 20.64 -39.19 -7.68
N LYS A 314 20.38 -40.47 -8.01
CA LYS A 314 19.09 -40.86 -8.60
C LYS A 314 17.97 -40.61 -7.58
N PRO A 315 16.74 -40.25 -8.00
CA PRO A 315 15.62 -40.08 -7.09
C PRO A 315 15.39 -41.35 -6.27
N GLY A 316 15.66 -41.30 -4.97
CA GLY A 316 15.47 -42.42 -4.03
C GLY A 316 16.73 -43.19 -3.60
N GLU A 317 17.91 -42.94 -4.20
CA GLU A 317 19.17 -43.64 -3.81
C GLU A 317 19.92 -42.94 -2.66
N VAL A 318 19.58 -41.69 -2.30
CA VAL A 318 20.32 -40.90 -1.31
C VAL A 318 19.39 -40.29 -0.25
N GLN A 319 18.90 -41.11 0.66
CA GLN A 319 18.22 -40.65 1.88
C GLN A 319 19.26 -40.14 2.93
N GLN A 320 20.26 -39.36 2.51
CA GLN A 320 21.36 -38.89 3.38
C GLN A 320 20.85 -38.11 4.60
N LEU A 321 19.71 -37.42 4.47
CA LEU A 321 19.16 -36.62 5.57
C LEU A 321 18.42 -37.44 6.64
N ALA A 322 18.25 -38.76 6.47
CA ALA A 322 17.73 -39.63 7.53
C ALA A 322 18.75 -39.88 8.65
N GLU A 323 20.05 -39.73 8.37
CA GLU A 323 21.14 -39.83 9.38
C GLU A 323 21.62 -38.46 9.89
N VAL A 324 21.16 -37.37 9.28
CA VAL A 324 21.44 -36.00 9.70
C VAL A 324 20.57 -35.67 10.91
N GLY A 325 21.19 -35.45 12.08
CA GLY A 325 20.47 -35.24 13.34
C GLY A 325 19.35 -34.18 13.25
N THR A 326 18.23 -34.43 13.92
CA THR A 326 17.00 -33.62 13.90
C THR A 326 17.23 -32.10 14.02
N MET A 327 18.26 -31.69 14.77
CA MET A 327 18.65 -30.30 14.93
C MET A 327 19.09 -29.61 13.62
N VAL A 328 19.81 -30.32 12.75
CA VAL A 328 20.28 -29.77 11.46
C VAL A 328 19.10 -29.61 10.50
N VAL A 329 18.15 -30.55 10.50
CA VAL A 329 16.89 -30.45 9.75
C VAL A 329 16.11 -29.22 10.19
N LEU A 330 15.91 -29.05 11.50
CA LEU A 330 15.17 -27.90 12.04
C LEU A 330 15.85 -26.57 11.69
N LEU A 331 17.18 -26.52 11.74
CA LEU A 331 17.97 -25.34 11.40
C LEU A 331 17.91 -25.03 9.89
N LEU A 332 17.89 -26.05 9.03
CA LEU A 332 17.64 -25.90 7.59
C LEU A 332 16.23 -25.37 7.30
N LEU A 333 15.21 -25.91 7.97
CA LEU A 333 13.82 -25.43 7.82
C LEU A 333 13.69 -23.97 8.29
N ALA A 334 14.30 -23.62 9.42
CA ALA A 334 14.30 -22.26 9.95
C ALA A 334 14.99 -21.27 9.01
N THR A 335 16.14 -21.66 8.43
CA THR A 335 16.86 -20.84 7.43
C THR A 335 16.07 -20.69 6.13
N ILE A 336 15.41 -21.75 5.66
CA ILE A 336 14.53 -21.67 4.47
C ILE A 336 13.31 -20.77 4.73
N ALA A 337 12.71 -20.81 5.92
CA ALA A 337 11.65 -19.89 6.29
C ALA A 337 12.13 -18.42 6.25
N THR A 338 13.34 -18.15 6.74
CA THR A 338 13.94 -16.80 6.69
C THR A 338 14.30 -16.37 5.26
N VAL A 339 14.72 -17.30 4.39
CA VAL A 339 14.85 -17.02 2.95
C VAL A 339 13.50 -16.61 2.34
N GLY A 340 12.41 -17.29 2.72
CA GLY A 340 11.05 -16.96 2.28
C GLY A 340 10.62 -15.55 2.68
N LEU A 341 10.92 -15.16 3.93
CA LEU A 341 10.74 -13.80 4.43
C LEU A 341 11.53 -12.79 3.60
N GLY A 342 12.82 -13.06 3.38
CA GLY A 342 13.76 -12.17 2.69
C GLY A 342 13.55 -12.05 1.18
N THR A 343 12.83 -12.98 0.56
CA THR A 343 12.53 -13.00 -0.89
C THR A 343 11.07 -12.69 -1.18
N SER A 344 10.19 -13.69 -1.20
CA SER A 344 8.76 -13.53 -1.52
C SER A 344 8.06 -12.55 -0.57
N GLY A 345 8.45 -12.53 0.71
CA GLY A 345 7.97 -11.54 1.67
C GLY A 345 8.37 -10.12 1.29
N THR A 346 9.66 -9.91 0.99
CA THR A 346 10.20 -8.63 0.48
C THR A 346 9.53 -8.19 -0.81
N GLN A 347 9.23 -9.11 -1.74
CA GLN A 347 8.54 -8.78 -2.99
C GLN A 347 7.16 -8.13 -2.75
N CYS A 348 6.41 -8.64 -1.78
CA CYS A 348 5.12 -8.04 -1.42
C CYS A 348 5.30 -6.62 -0.85
N LEU A 349 6.38 -6.39 -0.09
CA LEU A 349 6.75 -5.05 0.40
C LEU A 349 7.18 -4.11 -0.71
N ILE A 350 7.83 -4.60 -1.77
CA ILE A 350 8.22 -3.79 -2.94
C ILE A 350 6.97 -3.24 -3.65
N TYR A 351 5.90 -4.02 -3.78
CA TYR A 351 4.64 -3.52 -4.32
C TYR A 351 4.00 -2.45 -3.41
N GLY A 352 4.07 -2.63 -2.08
CA GLY A 352 3.64 -1.62 -1.12
C GLY A 352 4.49 -0.34 -1.18
N LEU A 353 5.81 -0.48 -1.34
CA LEU A 353 6.73 0.63 -1.56
C LEU A 353 6.32 1.42 -2.81
N ALA A 354 6.13 0.76 -3.95
CA ALA A 354 5.68 1.41 -5.17
C ALA A 354 4.34 2.13 -5.00
N ALA A 355 3.34 1.48 -4.38
CA ALA A 355 2.02 2.07 -4.16
C ALA A 355 2.07 3.35 -3.28
N ASN A 356 3.01 3.40 -2.33
CA ASN A 356 3.16 4.53 -1.42
C ASN A 356 4.21 5.56 -1.85
N TYR A 357 5.09 5.22 -2.80
CA TYR A 357 6.13 6.12 -3.29
C TYR A 357 5.57 7.15 -4.29
N TYR A 358 4.71 6.70 -5.20
CA TYR A 358 4.15 7.52 -6.27
C TYR A 358 2.90 8.31 -5.84
N ARG A 359 2.76 9.55 -6.35
CA ARG A 359 1.57 10.39 -6.17
C ARG A 359 0.34 9.78 -6.86
N THR A 360 -0.87 10.13 -6.42
CA THR A 360 -2.13 9.52 -6.86
C THR A 360 -2.32 9.55 -8.39
N ASN A 361 -1.90 10.63 -9.06
CA ASN A 361 -1.98 10.80 -10.52
C ASN A 361 -1.01 9.91 -11.33
N VAL A 362 0.02 9.33 -10.70
CA VAL A 362 1.02 8.45 -11.35
C VAL A 362 1.07 7.05 -10.69
N ARG A 363 0.39 6.86 -9.55
CA ARG A 363 0.44 5.64 -8.73
C ARG A 363 0.07 4.39 -9.50
N GLY A 364 -1.00 4.45 -10.30
CA GLY A 364 -1.43 3.33 -11.14
C GLY A 364 -0.31 2.85 -12.07
N ALA A 365 0.26 3.77 -12.84
CA ALA A 365 1.38 3.50 -13.74
C ALA A 365 2.64 3.01 -13.00
N GLY A 366 2.98 3.59 -11.86
CA GLY A 366 4.17 3.19 -11.09
C GLY A 366 4.06 1.78 -10.48
N VAL A 367 2.90 1.42 -9.94
CA VAL A 367 2.64 0.06 -9.44
C VAL A 367 2.62 -0.94 -10.59
N ALA A 368 1.94 -0.60 -11.69
CA ALA A 368 1.91 -1.40 -12.91
C ALA A 368 3.32 -1.64 -13.48
N TRP A 369 4.15 -0.59 -13.54
CA TRP A 369 5.55 -0.68 -13.97
C TRP A 369 6.37 -1.60 -13.09
N THR A 370 6.26 -1.44 -11.76
CA THR A 370 6.97 -2.28 -10.80
C THR A 370 6.58 -3.74 -10.97
N ALA A 371 5.28 -4.02 -11.09
CA ALA A 371 4.75 -5.35 -11.31
C ALA A 371 5.19 -5.95 -12.65
N ALA A 372 5.19 -5.17 -13.73
CA ALA A 372 5.54 -5.62 -15.07
C ALA A 372 7.04 -5.82 -15.24
N PHE A 373 7.85 -4.79 -14.98
CA PHE A 373 9.30 -4.85 -15.12
C PHE A 373 9.91 -5.94 -14.23
N GLY A 374 9.36 -6.12 -13.02
CA GLY A 374 9.73 -7.21 -12.14
C GLY A 374 9.58 -8.61 -12.77
N ARG A 375 8.63 -8.81 -13.71
CA ARG A 375 8.45 -10.11 -14.40
C ARG A 375 9.62 -10.52 -15.25
N ILE A 376 10.48 -9.59 -15.68
CA ILE A 376 11.76 -9.94 -16.31
C ILE A 376 12.55 -10.88 -15.39
N GLY A 377 12.60 -10.57 -14.09
CA GLY A 377 13.19 -11.44 -13.08
C GLY A 377 12.52 -12.81 -12.98
N GLY A 378 11.19 -12.86 -13.05
CA GLY A 378 10.45 -14.13 -13.04
C GLY A 378 10.63 -15.00 -14.29
N ILE A 379 10.91 -14.39 -15.45
CA ILE A 379 11.25 -15.09 -16.70
C ILE A 379 12.68 -15.61 -16.65
N VAL A 380 13.62 -14.75 -16.23
CA VAL A 380 15.06 -15.06 -16.19
C VAL A 380 15.39 -16.01 -15.04
N GLY A 381 14.71 -15.91 -13.90
CA GLY A 381 15.02 -16.66 -12.67
C GLY A 381 15.06 -18.18 -12.85
N PRO A 382 14.02 -18.83 -13.41
CA PRO A 382 14.07 -20.26 -13.66
C PRO A 382 15.21 -20.68 -14.59
N VAL A 383 15.55 -19.87 -15.60
CA VAL A 383 16.68 -20.16 -16.51
C VAL A 383 18.00 -19.99 -15.77
N PHE A 384 18.13 -18.93 -14.97
CA PHE A 384 19.31 -18.64 -14.17
C PHE A 384 19.55 -19.70 -13.09
N GLY A 385 18.51 -20.12 -12.37
CA GLY A 385 18.60 -21.24 -11.42
C GLY A 385 18.97 -22.57 -12.09
N ALA A 386 18.53 -22.80 -13.34
CA ALA A 386 18.93 -23.96 -14.12
C ALA A 386 20.43 -23.93 -14.43
N PHE A 387 20.87 -22.78 -14.91
CA PHE A 387 22.28 -22.52 -15.20
C PHE A 387 23.13 -22.71 -13.94
N LEU A 388 22.72 -22.18 -12.78
CA LEU A 388 23.44 -22.40 -11.52
C LEU A 388 23.47 -23.88 -11.11
N ALA A 389 22.36 -24.59 -11.26
CA ALA A 389 22.29 -26.02 -10.91
C ALA A 389 23.18 -26.89 -11.80
N VAL A 390 23.42 -26.51 -13.06
CA VAL A 390 24.32 -27.21 -13.97
C VAL A 390 25.78 -26.79 -13.75
N THR A 391 26.05 -25.49 -13.66
CA THR A 391 27.41 -24.94 -13.52
C THR A 391 28.04 -25.32 -12.18
N PHE A 392 27.26 -25.31 -11.10
CA PHE A 392 27.69 -25.67 -9.75
C PHE A 392 27.12 -27.04 -9.35
N ALA A 393 26.99 -27.97 -10.30
CA ALA A 393 26.53 -29.32 -10.02
C ALA A 393 27.46 -29.98 -8.98
N GLY A 394 26.91 -30.37 -7.82
CA GLY A 394 27.68 -30.91 -6.70
C GLY A 394 28.21 -29.86 -5.70
N GLU A 395 28.16 -28.57 -6.02
CA GLU A 395 28.57 -27.47 -5.13
C GLU A 395 27.36 -26.64 -4.68
N LEU A 396 26.49 -27.24 -3.88
CA LEU A 396 25.24 -26.61 -3.45
C LEU A 396 25.45 -25.27 -2.76
N HIS A 397 26.56 -25.12 -2.01
CA HIS A 397 26.92 -23.89 -1.33
C HIS A 397 27.16 -22.70 -2.29
N SER A 398 27.82 -22.94 -3.43
CA SER A 398 28.11 -21.92 -4.45
C SER A 398 26.82 -21.32 -5.02
N ILE A 399 25.79 -22.13 -5.23
CA ILE A 399 24.47 -21.67 -5.70
C ILE A 399 23.87 -20.65 -4.72
N PHE A 400 23.86 -20.96 -3.42
CA PHE A 400 23.28 -20.08 -2.40
C PHE A 400 24.11 -18.81 -2.19
N TYR A 401 25.43 -18.86 -2.32
CA TYR A 401 26.26 -17.65 -2.26
C TYR A 401 25.99 -16.71 -3.43
N VAL A 402 25.84 -17.22 -4.66
CA VAL A 402 25.48 -16.40 -5.82
C VAL A 402 24.10 -15.74 -5.62
N LEU A 403 23.11 -16.50 -5.15
CA LEU A 403 21.78 -15.95 -4.86
C LEU A 403 21.82 -14.92 -3.71
N GLY A 404 22.64 -15.17 -2.68
CA GLY A 404 22.89 -14.20 -1.61
C GLY A 404 23.51 -12.89 -2.13
N GLY A 405 24.45 -12.98 -3.07
CA GLY A 405 25.04 -11.83 -3.76
C GLY A 405 24.00 -11.02 -4.54
N ILE A 406 23.09 -11.68 -5.25
CA ILE A 406 21.97 -11.01 -5.92
C ILE A 406 21.06 -10.29 -4.92
N SER A 407 20.83 -10.89 -3.75
CA SER A 407 20.08 -10.23 -2.67
C SER A 407 20.80 -8.98 -2.16
N LEU A 408 22.13 -8.98 -2.07
CA LEU A 408 22.92 -7.78 -1.74
C LEU A 408 22.83 -6.70 -2.83
N VAL A 409 22.78 -7.07 -4.11
CA VAL A 409 22.52 -6.10 -5.19
C VAL A 409 21.14 -5.46 -5.00
N GLY A 410 20.11 -6.25 -4.67
CA GLY A 410 18.77 -5.74 -4.34
C GLY A 410 18.76 -4.78 -3.14
N LEU A 411 19.56 -5.08 -2.11
CA LEU A 411 19.78 -4.19 -0.96
C LEU A 411 20.38 -2.86 -1.41
N VAL A 412 21.50 -2.88 -2.15
CA VAL A 412 22.17 -1.66 -2.63
C VAL A 412 21.22 -0.81 -3.48
N LEU A 413 20.51 -1.44 -4.42
CA LEU A 413 19.52 -0.77 -5.26
C LEU A 413 18.40 -0.12 -4.43
N THR A 414 17.95 -0.78 -3.35
CA THR A 414 16.92 -0.23 -2.46
C THR A 414 17.44 0.98 -1.67
N LEU A 415 18.70 0.96 -1.23
CA LEU A 415 19.30 2.06 -0.47
C LEU A 415 19.51 3.31 -1.32
N ILE A 416 19.78 3.16 -2.62
CA ILE A 416 19.95 4.30 -3.53
C ILE A 416 18.64 4.87 -4.09
N ILE A 417 17.47 4.30 -3.75
CA ILE A 417 16.18 4.86 -4.15
C ILE A 417 16.10 6.31 -3.62
N PRO A 418 15.90 7.31 -4.51
CA PRO A 418 15.80 8.71 -4.10
C PRO A 418 14.63 8.92 -3.14
N LYS A 419 14.78 9.79 -2.14
CA LYS A 419 13.69 10.12 -1.20
C LYS A 419 12.48 10.66 -1.97
N SER A 420 11.28 10.17 -1.65
CA SER A 420 10.05 10.60 -2.33
C SER A 420 9.85 12.11 -2.17
N LYS A 421 9.64 12.83 -3.29
CA LYS A 421 9.34 14.27 -3.31
C LYS A 421 8.12 14.65 -2.45
N ALA A 422 7.22 13.70 -2.16
CA ALA A 422 6.09 13.92 -1.25
C ALA A 422 6.53 14.19 0.20
N GLN A 423 7.62 13.55 0.67
CA GLN A 423 8.23 13.88 1.97
C GLN A 423 9.05 15.17 1.91
N ALA A 424 9.62 15.51 0.75
CA ALA A 424 10.38 16.75 0.59
C ALA A 424 9.48 17.99 0.66
N VAL A 425 8.28 17.97 0.08
CA VAL A 425 7.33 19.10 0.18
C VAL A 425 6.82 19.29 1.62
N SER A 426 6.56 18.19 2.35
CA SER A 426 6.22 18.24 3.78
C SER A 426 7.36 18.78 4.67
N LYS A 427 8.62 18.68 4.23
CA LYS A 427 9.79 19.21 4.95
C LYS A 427 10.28 20.58 4.44
N SER A 428 9.92 20.97 3.22
CA SER A 428 10.40 22.16 2.51
C SER A 428 9.52 23.39 2.76
N LEU A 429 8.36 23.25 3.38
CA LEU A 429 7.62 24.39 3.92
C LEU A 429 8.34 24.84 5.19
N ALA A 430 9.40 25.62 5.02
CA ALA A 430 9.82 26.55 6.06
C ALA A 430 8.60 27.45 6.36
N PRO A 431 8.24 27.68 7.63
CA PRO A 431 7.18 28.63 7.95
C PRO A 431 7.64 29.99 7.41
N THR A 432 6.99 30.48 6.35
CA THR A 432 7.24 31.83 5.85
C THR A 432 6.69 32.80 6.89
N THR A 433 7.52 33.14 7.86
CA THR A 433 7.30 34.24 8.80
C THR A 433 7.43 35.54 8.02
N ALA A 434 6.33 36.07 7.51
CA ALA A 434 6.23 37.51 7.41
C ALA A 434 6.16 38.04 8.85
N PRO A 435 7.06 38.93 9.30
CA PRO A 435 6.96 39.51 10.63
C PRO A 435 5.63 40.25 10.75
N ALA A 436 4.82 39.89 11.74
CA ALA A 436 3.69 40.72 12.11
C ALA A 436 4.23 42.12 12.45
N ALA A 437 3.68 43.15 11.81
CA ALA A 437 4.01 44.53 12.11
C ALA A 437 3.88 44.78 13.62
N ALA A 438 4.92 45.36 14.23
CA ALA A 438 4.96 45.63 15.66
C ALA A 438 3.81 46.55 16.06
N VAL A 439 2.90 46.04 16.90
CA VAL A 439 1.85 46.85 17.53
C VAL A 439 2.51 47.73 18.60
N PRO A 440 2.32 49.06 18.56
CA PRO A 440 2.95 49.96 19.53
C PRO A 440 2.49 49.67 20.95
N ALA A 441 3.43 49.74 21.90
CA ALA A 441 3.16 49.62 23.32
C ALA A 441 2.36 50.84 23.81
N GLY A 442 1.07 50.65 24.08
CA GLY A 442 0.21 51.72 24.58
C GLY A 442 -1.21 51.26 24.89
N LYS A 443 -1.38 50.59 26.03
CA LYS A 443 -2.63 50.36 26.78
C LYS A 443 -3.94 50.23 25.97
N SER A 444 -4.39 48.99 25.80
CA SER A 444 -5.80 48.62 26.01
C SER A 444 -5.83 47.26 26.71
N ARG A 445 -6.28 47.26 27.97
CA ARG A 445 -6.54 46.04 28.77
C ARG A 445 -7.52 45.16 27.99
N LEU A 446 -7.18 43.88 27.82
CA LEU A 446 -7.74 42.95 26.83
C LEU A 446 -9.11 42.35 27.22
N TYR A 447 -9.92 43.03 28.03
CA TYR A 447 -11.35 42.76 28.08
C TYR A 447 -12.03 43.48 26.92
N GLY A 448 -12.36 42.74 25.85
CA GLY A 448 -13.20 43.28 24.78
C GLY A 448 -12.86 42.86 23.36
N THR A 449 -12.04 41.83 23.13
CA THR A 449 -11.79 41.30 21.77
C THR A 449 -11.98 39.79 21.69
N ILE A 450 -12.99 39.34 20.95
CA ILE A 450 -13.24 37.92 20.65
C ILE A 450 -12.66 37.61 19.27
N MET A 451 -11.76 36.64 19.18
CA MET A 451 -11.25 36.12 17.93
C MET A 451 -12.04 34.89 17.47
N ALA A 452 -12.75 35.00 16.36
CA ALA A 452 -13.50 33.88 15.79
C ALA A 452 -12.74 33.28 14.61
N VAL A 453 -12.37 32.01 14.74
CA VAL A 453 -11.69 31.22 13.71
C VAL A 453 -12.71 30.40 12.94
N VAL A 454 -12.83 30.69 11.65
CA VAL A 454 -13.79 30.02 10.77
C VAL A 454 -13.05 29.23 9.70
N ASP A 455 -13.49 27.99 9.53
CA ASP A 455 -13.11 27.08 8.46
C ASP A 455 -13.66 27.57 7.11
N HIS A 456 -12.89 27.39 6.03
CA HIS A 456 -13.30 27.60 4.64
C HIS A 456 -14.56 26.85 4.18
N THR A 457 -15.06 25.86 4.93
CA THR A 457 -16.36 25.20 4.66
C THR A 457 -17.58 26.05 5.06
N GLY A 458 -17.38 27.18 5.75
CA GLY A 458 -18.30 28.30 5.75
C GLY A 458 -19.73 28.01 6.22
N ASN A 459 -19.93 27.77 7.52
CA ASN A 459 -21.18 28.22 8.14
C ASN A 459 -21.11 29.76 8.23
N LYS A 460 -21.78 30.45 7.31
CA LYS A 460 -21.69 31.90 7.08
C LYS A 460 -21.89 32.71 8.37
N LEU A 461 -20.80 33.27 8.90
CA LEU A 461 -20.81 34.41 9.81
C LEU A 461 -20.86 35.67 8.94
N THR A 462 -21.98 36.38 8.96
CA THR A 462 -22.21 37.55 8.12
C THR A 462 -22.11 38.85 8.91
N ARG A 463 -21.97 39.99 8.22
CA ARG A 463 -21.76 41.30 8.87
C ARG A 463 -22.92 41.68 9.80
N GLU A 464 -24.15 41.26 9.48
CA GLU A 464 -25.31 41.40 10.35
C GLU A 464 -25.20 40.54 11.61
N ARG A 465 -24.80 39.27 11.50
CA ARG A 465 -24.55 38.38 12.65
C ARG A 465 -23.41 38.90 13.54
N VAL A 466 -22.35 39.41 12.94
CA VAL A 466 -21.24 40.04 13.66
C VAL A 466 -21.70 41.33 14.34
N SER A 467 -22.48 42.17 13.66
CA SER A 467 -23.04 43.40 14.23
C SER A 467 -24.05 43.14 15.35
N GLU A 468 -24.91 42.13 15.18
CA GLU A 468 -25.87 41.66 16.18
C GLU A 468 -25.13 41.14 17.42
N PHE A 469 -24.11 40.30 17.22
CA PHE A 469 -23.26 39.80 18.30
C PHE A 469 -22.50 40.92 19.02
N VAL A 470 -21.90 41.87 18.30
CA VAL A 470 -21.22 43.05 18.86
C VAL A 470 -22.21 43.93 19.62
N SER A 471 -23.45 44.09 19.13
CA SER A 471 -24.49 44.87 19.80
C SER A 471 -25.00 44.20 21.08
N LEU A 472 -25.10 42.87 21.08
CA LEU A 472 -25.58 42.09 22.23
C LEU A 472 -24.51 41.93 23.33
N THR A 473 -23.23 41.90 22.96
CA THR A 473 -22.12 41.63 23.89
C THR A 473 -21.30 42.87 24.25
N GLY A 474 -21.41 43.95 23.47
CA GLY A 474 -20.56 45.15 23.59
C GLY A 474 -19.08 44.91 23.26
N GLN A 475 -18.71 43.72 22.74
CA GLN A 475 -17.32 43.31 22.53
C GLN A 475 -16.89 43.50 21.07
N ARG A 476 -15.62 43.85 20.82
CA ARG A 476 -15.05 43.87 19.45
C ARG A 476 -14.81 42.44 18.97
N LEU A 477 -15.20 42.11 17.74
CA LEU A 477 -14.95 40.79 17.14
C LEU A 477 -13.84 40.92 16.09
N GLN A 478 -12.79 40.11 16.19
CA GLN A 478 -11.79 39.91 15.13
C GLN A 478 -12.00 38.54 14.49
N LEU A 479 -12.42 38.50 13.23
CA LEU A 479 -12.55 37.24 12.49
C LEU A 479 -11.21 36.85 11.89
N VAL A 480 -10.78 35.62 12.16
CA VAL A 480 -9.56 35.02 11.61
C VAL A 480 -9.97 33.85 10.72
N TYR A 481 -9.74 33.98 9.42
CA TYR A 481 -10.10 32.92 8.47
C TYR A 481 -8.95 31.92 8.32
N LEU A 482 -9.22 30.61 8.47
CA LEU A 482 -8.22 29.57 8.17
C LEU A 482 -8.28 29.20 6.68
N ALA A 483 -7.84 30.11 5.82
CA ALA A 483 -7.43 29.81 4.45
C ALA A 483 -5.90 29.68 4.39
N PRO A 484 -5.32 28.94 3.40
CA PRO A 484 -3.87 28.76 3.32
C PRO A 484 -3.10 30.07 3.18
N GLU A 485 -3.74 31.14 2.70
CA GLU A 485 -3.11 32.42 2.41
C GLU A 485 -4.10 33.54 2.75
N HIS A 486 -3.68 34.46 3.63
CA HIS A 486 -4.36 35.68 4.12
C HIS A 486 -5.22 35.58 5.39
N VAL A 487 -4.93 36.49 6.34
CA VAL A 487 -5.94 37.12 7.21
C VAL A 487 -6.63 38.17 6.34
N MET A 488 -7.80 37.87 5.79
CA MET A 488 -8.65 38.86 5.13
C MET A 488 -9.90 39.13 5.95
N ALA A 489 -10.30 40.39 6.06
CA ALA A 489 -11.67 40.77 6.41
C ALA A 489 -12.57 40.37 5.24
N ALA A 490 -13.43 39.36 5.42
CA ALA A 490 -14.21 38.76 4.33
C ALA A 490 -15.48 39.57 3.97
N GLU A 491 -15.84 39.58 2.69
CA GLU A 491 -17.08 40.15 2.12
C GLU A 491 -18.30 39.21 2.24
N VAL A 492 -19.49 39.80 2.17
CA VAL A 492 -20.79 39.34 2.70
C VAL A 492 -21.73 38.89 1.57
N GLY A 493 -22.60 37.89 1.82
CA GLY A 493 -23.64 37.45 0.85
C GLY A 493 -25.05 37.39 1.45
N GLU A 494 -26.09 37.50 0.61
CA GLU A 494 -27.45 38.03 0.92
C GLU A 494 -28.52 37.07 1.52
N ASN A 495 -28.21 35.88 2.04
CA ASN A 495 -29.25 34.95 2.52
C ASN A 495 -28.98 34.42 3.94
N ASP A 496 -29.50 35.10 4.98
CA ASP A 496 -29.25 34.77 6.40
C ASP A 496 -30.50 34.70 7.31
N LYS A 497 -30.35 34.00 8.45
CA LYS A 497 -31.27 33.94 9.61
C LYS A 497 -30.59 34.51 10.87
N ALA A 498 -31.35 35.09 11.80
CA ALA A 498 -30.87 35.77 13.02
C ALA A 498 -30.15 34.87 14.06
N ILE A 499 -29.27 35.46 14.90
CA ILE A 499 -28.59 34.76 16.01
C ILE A 499 -29.56 34.54 17.18
N ASP A 500 -29.60 33.31 17.72
CA ASP A 500 -30.37 33.00 18.93
C ASP A 500 -29.74 33.67 20.18
N PRO A 501 -30.44 34.56 20.90
CA PRO A 501 -29.97 35.22 22.12
C PRO A 501 -29.49 34.25 23.21
N LYS A 502 -29.99 33.00 23.23
CA LYS A 502 -29.56 31.98 24.19
C LYS A 502 -28.08 31.60 24.02
N HIS A 503 -27.56 31.62 22.79
CA HIS A 503 -26.15 31.30 22.55
C HIS A 503 -25.21 32.35 23.17
N VAL A 504 -25.61 33.62 23.16
CA VAL A 504 -24.82 34.72 23.74
C VAL A 504 -24.82 34.63 25.26
N ALA A 505 -25.96 34.34 25.88
CA ALA A 505 -26.07 34.12 27.32
C ALA A 505 -25.21 32.95 27.81
N ASN A 506 -25.19 31.83 27.06
CA ASN A 506 -24.35 30.68 27.39
C ASN A 506 -22.85 31.02 27.34
N LEU A 507 -22.41 31.80 26.35
CA LEU A 507 -21.01 32.19 26.23
C LEU A 507 -20.53 33.03 27.42
N GLN A 508 -21.37 33.97 27.88
CA GLN A 508 -21.08 34.79 29.05
C GLN A 508 -21.04 33.95 30.34
N GLN A 509 -21.93 32.97 30.46
CA GLN A 509 -21.93 32.03 31.58
C GLN A 509 -20.62 31.21 31.63
N TYR A 510 -20.15 30.70 30.48
CA TYR A 510 -18.90 29.94 30.41
C TYR A 510 -17.68 30.76 30.82
N VAL A 511 -17.60 32.02 30.42
CA VAL A 511 -16.51 32.93 30.84
C VAL A 511 -16.55 33.16 32.35
N ASN A 512 -17.75 33.35 32.92
CA ASN A 512 -17.92 33.53 34.36
C ASN A 512 -17.53 32.26 35.14
N GLU A 513 -17.85 31.06 34.62
CA GLU A 513 -17.47 29.78 35.21
C GLU A 513 -15.93 29.58 35.21
N VAL A 514 -15.24 29.90 34.11
CA VAL A 514 -13.77 29.80 34.03
C VAL A 514 -13.09 30.79 34.97
N ASN A 515 -13.58 32.03 35.06
CA ASN A 515 -13.09 33.02 36.03
C ASN A 515 -13.30 32.54 37.48
N GLY A 516 -14.42 31.87 37.77
CA GLY A 516 -14.71 31.27 39.08
C GLY A 516 -13.77 30.12 39.48
N LEU A 517 -13.10 29.49 38.52
CA LEU A 517 -12.10 28.44 38.74
C LEU A 517 -10.68 28.97 38.99
N GLY A 518 -10.52 30.30 39.11
CA GLY A 518 -9.23 30.94 39.39
C GLY A 518 -8.30 31.05 38.17
N VAL A 519 -8.83 30.84 36.96
CA VAL A 519 -8.14 31.18 35.71
C VAL A 519 -8.63 32.56 35.29
N PRO A 520 -7.85 33.64 35.49
CA PRO A 520 -8.25 34.98 35.11
C PRO A 520 -8.24 35.06 33.58
N ALA A 521 -9.38 34.83 32.94
CA ALA A 521 -9.53 34.99 31.49
C ALA A 521 -9.59 36.50 31.17
N GLU A 522 -8.45 37.20 31.31
CA GLU A 522 -8.33 38.64 31.10
C GLU A 522 -7.96 39.05 29.66
N GLY A 523 -7.80 38.08 28.75
CA GLY A 523 -7.35 38.29 27.36
C GLY A 523 -8.19 37.64 26.25
N GLN A 524 -7.56 37.46 25.08
CA GLN A 524 -8.23 37.13 23.82
C GLN A 524 -8.92 35.76 23.86
N ILE A 525 -10.19 35.71 23.45
CA ILE A 525 -10.98 34.48 23.35
C ILE A 525 -10.93 33.96 21.93
N LEU A 526 -10.40 32.76 21.72
CA LEU A 526 -10.37 32.10 20.41
C LEU A 526 -11.53 31.10 20.30
N THR A 527 -12.55 31.37 19.48
CA THR A 527 -13.61 30.39 19.20
C THR A 527 -13.42 29.75 17.83
N ALA A 528 -13.49 28.43 17.72
CA ALA A 528 -13.25 27.71 16.45
C ALA A 528 -14.31 26.63 16.20
N THR A 529 -14.79 26.51 14.96
CA THR A 529 -15.59 25.37 14.49
C THR A 529 -14.66 24.34 13.83
N LEU A 530 -14.63 23.11 14.34
CA LEU A 530 -13.58 22.13 14.00
C LEU A 530 -14.05 21.02 13.03
N PHE A 531 -13.33 20.90 11.91
CA PHE A 531 -13.09 19.64 11.19
C PHE A 531 -11.56 19.45 11.02
N ASP A 532 -11.01 18.37 11.59
CA ASP A 532 -9.64 17.83 11.40
C ASP A 532 -8.39 18.75 11.56
N ARG A 533 -8.54 20.03 11.97
CA ARG A 533 -7.42 20.99 12.10
C ARG A 533 -7.10 21.46 13.52
N GLY A 534 -7.34 20.61 14.51
CA GLY A 534 -7.15 20.91 15.93
C GLY A 534 -5.78 21.51 16.30
N ARG A 535 -4.67 20.97 15.77
CA ARG A 535 -3.32 21.48 16.05
C ARG A 535 -3.07 22.88 15.52
N ALA A 536 -3.58 23.22 14.34
CA ALA A 536 -3.36 24.54 13.75
C ALA A 536 -4.04 25.65 14.58
N VAL A 537 -5.18 25.35 15.19
CA VAL A 537 -5.90 26.26 16.09
C VAL A 537 -5.11 26.48 17.38
N VAL A 538 -4.49 25.44 17.93
CA VAL A 538 -3.63 25.52 19.12
C VAL A 538 -2.37 26.33 18.82
N ASP A 539 -1.66 26.01 17.73
CA ASP A 539 -0.47 26.76 17.31
C ASP A 539 -0.80 28.25 17.09
N LEU A 540 -1.99 28.54 16.55
CA LEU A 540 -2.46 29.91 16.36
C LEU A 540 -2.79 30.59 17.70
N ALA A 541 -3.46 29.90 18.62
CA ALA A 541 -3.76 30.41 19.96
C ALA A 541 -2.48 30.73 20.75
N GLU A 542 -1.47 29.88 20.66
CA GLU A 542 -0.16 30.11 21.29
C GLU A 542 0.55 31.32 20.68
N ARG A 543 0.55 31.45 19.35
CA ARG A 543 1.13 32.60 18.65
C ARG A 543 0.45 33.91 19.03
N LEU A 544 -0.86 33.86 19.25
CA LEU A 544 -1.68 35.02 19.60
C LEU A 544 -1.74 35.26 21.12
N LYS A 545 -1.14 34.37 21.92
CA LYS A 545 -1.16 34.41 23.40
C LYS A 545 -2.58 34.48 23.94
N CYS A 546 -3.46 33.63 23.45
CA CYS A 546 -4.85 33.55 23.92
C CYS A 546 -4.91 32.88 25.31
N ASP A 547 -5.75 33.42 26.18
CA ASP A 547 -5.97 32.87 27.53
C ASP A 547 -7.10 31.84 27.55
N LEU A 548 -8.01 31.90 26.57
CA LEU A 548 -9.16 30.99 26.46
C LEU A 548 -9.40 30.54 25.01
N ILE A 549 -9.52 29.22 24.82
CA ILE A 549 -9.98 28.60 23.57
C ILE A 549 -11.36 27.97 23.79
N ILE A 550 -12.33 28.32 22.94
CA ILE A 550 -13.67 27.72 22.91
C ILE A 550 -13.82 26.90 21.61
N LEU A 551 -13.79 25.58 21.73
CA LEU A 551 -13.97 24.65 20.63
C LEU A 551 -15.47 24.35 20.44
N ASN A 552 -16.07 24.90 19.38
CA ASN A 552 -17.48 24.70 19.05
C ASN A 552 -17.68 23.44 18.19
N THR A 553 -18.83 22.77 18.33
CA THR A 553 -19.08 21.45 17.72
C THR A 553 -20.37 21.35 16.93
N GLU A 554 -20.30 20.67 15.78
CA GLU A 554 -21.41 19.87 15.24
C GLU A 554 -21.03 18.37 15.32
N GLU A 555 -22.02 17.48 15.16
CA GLU A 555 -22.00 16.05 15.51
C GLU A 555 -20.80 15.25 14.94
N GLY A 556 -20.26 14.34 15.77
CA GLY A 556 -19.23 13.37 15.36
C GLY A 556 -17.79 13.86 15.53
N GLY A 557 -17.19 13.61 16.70
CA GLY A 557 -15.75 13.86 16.90
C GLY A 557 -15.25 14.03 18.34
N GLN A 558 -16.05 13.65 19.36
CA GLN A 558 -15.72 13.99 20.76
C GLN A 558 -14.40 13.39 21.28
N ARG A 559 -13.96 12.23 20.76
CA ARG A 559 -12.72 11.57 21.21
C ARG A 559 -11.45 12.29 20.78
N ALA A 560 -11.36 12.69 19.52
CA ALA A 560 -10.24 13.49 19.01
C ALA A 560 -10.15 14.86 19.68
N LYS A 561 -11.30 15.40 20.12
CA LYS A 561 -11.40 16.69 20.82
C LYS A 561 -10.94 16.60 22.27
N ALA A 562 -11.27 15.52 22.97
CA ALA A 562 -10.75 15.26 24.33
C ALA A 562 -9.23 15.05 24.32
N GLU A 563 -8.71 14.32 23.32
CA GLU A 563 -7.26 14.14 23.12
C GLU A 563 -6.56 15.48 22.84
N LEU A 564 -7.17 16.35 22.03
CA LEU A 564 -6.63 17.69 21.76
C LEU A 564 -6.64 18.57 23.03
N ALA A 565 -7.74 18.59 23.79
CA ALA A 565 -7.83 19.36 25.02
C ALA A 565 -6.82 18.89 26.07
N GLN A 566 -6.60 17.58 26.18
CA GLN A 566 -5.55 17.02 27.04
C GLN A 566 -4.14 17.40 26.59
N GLU A 567 -3.89 17.42 25.28
CA GLU A 567 -2.59 17.82 24.73
C GLU A 567 -2.32 19.32 25.00
N VAL A 568 -3.32 20.19 24.82
CA VAL A 568 -3.20 21.61 25.14
C VAL A 568 -2.96 21.83 26.64
N ALA A 569 -3.73 21.17 27.51
CA ALA A 569 -3.55 21.27 28.96
C ALA A 569 -2.14 20.81 29.40
N LYS A 570 -1.55 19.85 28.68
CA LYS A 570 -0.19 19.36 28.94
C LYS A 570 0.89 20.34 28.49
N GLN A 571 0.66 21.05 27.38
CA GLN A 571 1.64 21.96 26.79
C GLN A 571 1.57 23.37 27.39
N ASN A 572 0.38 23.81 27.78
CA ASN A 572 0.12 25.15 28.29
C ASN A 572 -0.85 25.10 29.49
N PRO A 573 -0.35 24.85 30.71
CA PRO A 573 -1.20 24.66 31.90
C PRO A 573 -1.94 25.92 32.36
N GLN A 574 -1.60 27.10 31.81
CA GLN A 574 -2.26 28.38 32.09
C GLN A 574 -3.39 28.70 31.10
N MET A 575 -3.52 27.95 29.99
CA MET A 575 -4.52 28.20 28.94
C MET A 575 -5.80 27.42 29.21
N ALA A 576 -6.94 28.11 29.29
CA ALA A 576 -8.23 27.45 29.47
C ALA A 576 -8.75 26.91 28.12
N VAL A 577 -9.21 25.66 28.11
CA VAL A 577 -9.85 25.04 26.94
C VAL A 577 -11.27 24.63 27.29
N LEU A 578 -12.25 25.26 26.65
CA LEU A 578 -13.66 24.93 26.75
C LEU A 578 -14.08 24.15 25.50
N VAL A 579 -14.66 22.96 25.70
CA VAL A 579 -15.26 22.17 24.61
C VAL A 579 -16.77 22.32 24.70
N ALA A 580 -17.36 23.14 23.82
CA ALA A 580 -18.80 23.34 23.77
C ALA A 580 -19.46 22.12 23.12
N ARG A 581 -20.35 21.44 23.86
CA ARG A 581 -21.19 20.36 23.32
C ARG A 581 -22.42 20.97 22.66
N SER A 582 -22.70 20.59 21.41
CA SER A 582 -24.01 20.85 20.79
C SER A 582 -25.09 20.21 21.66
N THR A 583 -25.88 21.03 22.35
CA THR A 583 -27.09 20.58 23.03
C THR A 583 -28.22 20.42 22.01
N ARG A 584 -28.31 19.21 21.47
CA ARG A 584 -29.61 18.54 21.42
C ARG A 584 -29.63 17.48 22.50
#